data_AF-A0A350W0P6-F1
#
_entry.id   AF-A0A350W0P6-F1
#
_cell.length_a   1.000
_cell.length_b   1.000
_cell.length_c   1.000
_cell.angle_alpha   90.00
_cell.angle_beta   90.00
_cell.angle_gamma   90.00
#
_symmetry.space_group_name_H-M   'P 1'
#
loop_
_entity.id
_entity.type
_entity.pdbx_description
1 polymer ?
#
loop_
_entity_poly.entity_id
_entity_poly.type
_entity_poly.pdbx_seq_one_letter_code
_entity_poly.pdbx_strand_id
1 'polypeptide(L)'
;MATYSYEIVTKEGKKKKGNVEADSIDKARTALKAEAGMIVSVKEASLLNKDIDINIGRKKASVRDLSVFCRQFNSILKAGVSVIEALDMLSQQTENKKLAAAIMETKTSVEKGETLSNAMRKQGEMFPEMLLNMVAAGEQSGSLEKSLSRMAVHFEKENKLKGLVKKAMMYPVVLIIVAIVVMIVMLVGVLPGFMETFEDMDMDMPTYTLAVMGFSDFLIANWIPIVIVIAGIVIGVKIYAGTPMGKRVFGQLKLKAPIFGKLNTKTACSRFARTMSTLLAAGMSVVEALSITSKVIGNVVYEDTLADTQEKVKGGQPLSRPLRTSGIFPPMIVHMVGIGEETGNLEEMLDNVADYYDEEVTMATEQMTALLEPLVIVFLAVIVVAIIAAVYAPMMTLYNGIG
;
A
#
# COMPACT_ATOMS: atom_id res chain seq x y z
N MET A 1 -25.51 -2.67 30.83
CA MET A 1 -24.36 -1.84 31.25
C MET A 1 -24.19 -0.74 30.23
N ALA A 2 -24.07 0.51 30.69
CA ALA A 2 -23.82 1.65 29.83
C ALA A 2 -22.32 1.99 29.86
N THR A 3 -21.79 2.52 28.75
CA THR A 3 -20.40 2.97 28.68
C THR A 3 -20.34 4.46 29.03
N TYR A 4 -19.45 4.84 29.94
CA TYR A 4 -19.22 6.23 30.34
C TYR A 4 -17.82 6.68 29.93
N SER A 5 -17.73 7.79 29.21
CA SER A 5 -16.47 8.47 28.91
C SER A 5 -16.04 9.28 30.12
N TYR A 6 -14.76 9.20 30.50
CA TYR A 6 -14.19 9.94 31.61
C TYR A 6 -12.91 10.69 31.25
N GLU A 7 -12.69 11.79 31.96
CA GLU A 7 -11.40 12.48 32.05
C GLU A 7 -11.02 12.57 33.53
N ILE A 8 -9.87 12.01 33.88
CA ILE A 8 -9.32 12.04 35.23
C ILE A 8 -7.89 12.57 35.20
N VAL A 9 -7.46 13.16 36.31
CA VAL A 9 -6.04 13.36 36.60
C VAL A 9 -5.64 12.19 37.50
N THR A 10 -4.65 11.41 37.09
CA THR A 10 -4.12 10.30 37.90
C THR A 10 -3.43 10.83 39.15
N LYS A 11 -3.16 9.96 40.13
CA LYS A 11 -2.40 10.33 41.34
C LYS A 11 -0.99 10.89 41.04
N GLU A 12 -0.48 10.61 39.85
CA GLU A 12 0.80 11.11 39.32
C GLU A 12 0.69 12.47 38.61
N GLY A 13 -0.49 13.10 38.61
CA GLY A 13 -0.73 14.40 37.98
C GLY A 13 -0.91 14.37 36.45
N LYS A 14 -0.96 13.19 35.83
CA LYS A 14 -1.17 13.04 34.37
C LYS A 14 -2.65 13.00 34.03
N LYS A 15 -3.05 13.72 32.98
CA LYS A 15 -4.41 13.63 32.43
C LYS A 15 -4.59 12.31 31.69
N LYS A 16 -5.63 11.54 32.03
CA LYS A 16 -6.00 10.26 31.42
C LYS A 16 -7.46 10.33 30.99
N LYS A 17 -7.72 10.03 29.71
CA LYS A 17 -9.05 9.91 29.12
C LYS A 17 -9.32 8.45 28.78
N GLY A 18 -10.57 8.01 28.92
CA GLY A 18 -10.94 6.63 28.63
C GLY A 18 -12.44 6.37 28.80
N ASN A 19 -12.82 5.10 28.65
CA ASN A 19 -14.19 4.64 28.80
C ASN A 19 -14.28 3.59 29.91
N VAL A 20 -15.34 3.63 30.72
CA VAL A 20 -15.63 2.63 31.76
C VAL A 20 -17.06 2.14 31.60
N GLU A 21 -17.26 0.83 31.70
CA GLU A 21 -18.59 0.23 31.71
C GLU A 21 -19.12 0.16 33.13
N ALA A 22 -20.33 0.66 33.34
CA ALA A 22 -20.99 0.61 34.65
C ALA A 22 -22.51 0.57 34.50
N ASP A 23 -23.22 0.16 35.55
CA ASP A 23 -24.69 0.18 35.57
C ASP A 23 -25.26 1.58 35.83
N SER A 24 -24.46 2.50 36.37
CA SER A 24 -24.85 3.89 36.61
C SER A 24 -23.63 4.81 36.63
N ILE A 25 -23.86 6.11 36.45
CA ILE A 25 -22.81 7.13 36.48
C ILE A 25 -22.10 7.20 37.85
N ASP A 26 -22.82 6.90 38.94
CA ASP A 26 -22.26 6.85 40.29
C ASP A 26 -21.35 5.63 40.50
N LYS A 27 -21.70 4.48 39.91
CA LYS A 27 -20.82 3.31 39.87
C LYS A 27 -19.59 3.57 39.00
N ALA A 28 -19.73 4.24 37.86
CA ALA A 28 -18.60 4.64 37.01
C ALA A 28 -17.62 5.56 37.76
N ARG A 29 -18.13 6.59 38.45
CA ARG A 29 -17.30 7.46 39.30
C ARG A 29 -16.61 6.70 40.42
N THR A 30 -17.29 5.74 41.03
CA THR A 30 -16.73 4.93 42.11
C THR A 30 -15.60 4.01 41.63
N ALA A 31 -15.76 3.39 40.45
CA ALA A 31 -14.70 2.59 39.82
C ALA A 31 -13.45 3.45 39.52
N LEU A 32 -13.63 4.69 39.09
CA LEU A 32 -12.54 5.59 38.73
C LEU A 32 -11.79 6.20 39.92
N LYS A 33 -12.37 6.21 41.13
CA LYS A 33 -11.73 6.73 42.35
C LYS A 33 -10.45 5.98 42.74
N ALA A 34 -10.30 4.71 42.34
CA ALA A 34 -9.12 3.92 42.67
C ALA A 34 -7.85 4.47 42.00
N GLU A 35 -7.98 4.92 40.74
CA GLU A 35 -6.88 5.40 39.90
C GLU A 35 -6.81 6.94 39.78
N ALA A 36 -7.93 7.64 39.99
CA ALA A 36 -8.00 9.10 39.87
C ALA A 36 -7.50 9.80 41.14
N GLY A 37 -6.57 10.74 40.98
CA GLY A 37 -6.29 11.79 41.96
C GLY A 37 -7.36 12.88 41.92
N MET A 38 -7.94 13.17 40.75
CA MET A 38 -9.09 14.06 40.58
C MET A 38 -9.94 13.63 39.39
N ILE A 39 -11.27 13.64 39.55
CA ILE A 39 -12.21 13.36 38.45
C ILE A 39 -12.61 14.69 37.81
N VAL A 40 -12.26 14.89 36.54
CA VAL A 40 -12.54 16.13 35.78
C VAL A 40 -13.91 16.05 35.12
N SER A 41 -14.25 14.92 34.48
CA SER A 41 -15.58 14.70 33.93
C SER A 41 -15.90 13.21 33.79
N VAL A 42 -17.19 12.87 33.92
CA VAL A 42 -17.74 11.55 33.58
C VAL A 42 -19.08 11.82 32.88
N LYS A 43 -19.24 11.35 31.64
CA LYS A 43 -20.45 11.55 30.82
C LYS A 43 -20.83 10.24 30.16
N GLU A 44 -22.13 9.99 30.02
CA GLU A 44 -22.64 8.84 29.28
C GLU A 44 -22.20 8.95 27.81
N ALA A 45 -21.55 7.91 27.29
CA ALA A 45 -21.00 7.93 25.94
C ALA A 45 -22.15 7.80 24.94
N SER A 46 -22.52 8.90 24.29
CA SER A 46 -23.38 8.86 23.10
C SER A 46 -22.68 8.08 21.99
N LEU A 47 -23.41 7.37 21.14
CA LEU A 47 -22.88 6.58 20.00
C LEU A 47 -21.96 7.39 19.07
N LEU A 48 -22.06 8.72 19.08
CA LEU A 48 -21.20 9.67 18.35
C LEU A 48 -19.89 10.05 19.09
N ASN A 49 -19.85 9.90 20.42
CA ASN A 49 -18.70 10.21 21.30
C ASN A 49 -18.10 8.96 21.94
N LYS A 50 -18.43 7.77 21.45
CA LYS A 50 -17.52 6.63 21.61
C LYS A 50 -16.24 7.10 20.94
N ASP A 51 -15.19 7.37 21.73
CA ASP A 51 -13.84 7.55 21.17
C ASP A 51 -13.66 6.38 20.22
N ILE A 52 -13.86 6.68 18.94
CA ILE A 52 -13.41 5.80 17.89
C ILE A 52 -11.92 5.98 18.11
N ASP A 53 -11.33 5.02 18.81
CA ASP A 53 -9.92 4.76 18.69
C ASP A 53 -9.78 4.37 17.22
N ILE A 54 -9.79 5.39 16.35
CA ILE A 54 -9.53 5.27 14.94
C ILE A 54 -8.07 4.92 14.98
N ASN A 55 -7.83 3.63 15.13
CA ASN A 55 -6.52 3.04 15.22
C ASN A 55 -6.00 3.06 13.77
N ILE A 56 -5.78 4.28 13.25
CA ILE A 56 -5.31 4.68 11.90
C ILE A 56 -3.86 4.18 11.70
N GLY A 57 -3.29 3.42 12.64
CA GLY A 57 -2.14 2.59 12.34
C GLY A 57 -2.48 1.56 11.26
N ARG A 58 -1.53 1.30 10.35
CA ARG A 58 -1.67 0.26 9.33
C ARG A 58 -1.98 -1.10 9.98
N LYS A 59 -2.90 -1.88 9.40
CA LYS A 59 -3.14 -3.29 9.82
C LYS A 59 -1.92 -4.20 9.58
N LYS A 60 -0.97 -3.76 8.76
CA LYS A 60 0.24 -4.50 8.38
C LYS A 60 1.47 -3.61 8.51
N ALA A 61 2.62 -4.20 8.83
CA ALA A 61 3.90 -3.52 8.81
C ALA A 61 4.25 -3.09 7.36
N SER A 62 4.92 -1.95 7.21
CA SER A 62 5.43 -1.55 5.90
C SER A 62 6.62 -2.44 5.51
N VAL A 63 6.88 -2.60 4.22
CA VAL A 63 8.07 -3.37 3.75
C VAL A 63 9.36 -2.76 4.30
N ARG A 64 9.43 -1.42 4.42
CA ARG A 64 10.54 -0.73 5.05
C ARG A 64 10.67 -1.10 6.53
N ASP A 65 9.55 -1.14 7.26
CA ASP A 65 9.55 -1.49 8.70
C ASP A 65 10.08 -2.91 8.89
N LEU A 66 9.63 -3.86 8.05
CA LEU A 66 10.08 -5.25 8.07
C LEU A 66 11.55 -5.40 7.70
N SER A 67 12.04 -4.64 6.72
CA SER A 67 13.46 -4.62 6.33
C SER A 67 14.35 -4.14 7.49
N VAL A 68 13.96 -3.03 8.14
CA VAL A 68 14.68 -2.49 9.31
C VAL A 68 14.65 -3.47 10.47
N PHE A 69 13.47 -4.01 10.80
CA PHE A 69 13.29 -5.04 11.83
C PHE A 69 14.24 -6.22 11.60
N CYS A 70 14.21 -6.85 10.42
CA CYS A 70 15.06 -8.01 10.12
C CYS A 70 16.56 -7.66 10.19
N ARG A 71 16.94 -6.47 9.71
CA ARG A 71 18.34 -6.00 9.73
C ARG A 71 18.84 -5.81 11.16
N GLN A 72 18.10 -5.06 11.97
CA GLN A 72 18.47 -4.79 13.36
C GLN A 72 18.49 -6.08 14.17
N PHE A 73 17.49 -6.95 13.99
CA PHE A 73 17.43 -8.22 14.69
C PHE A 73 18.63 -9.10 14.36
N ASN A 74 18.97 -9.26 13.07
CA ASN A 74 20.17 -9.97 12.64
C ASN A 74 21.45 -9.38 13.24
N SER A 75 21.61 -8.05 13.22
CA SER A 75 22.81 -7.39 13.78
C SER A 75 22.95 -7.62 15.29
N ILE A 76 21.85 -7.58 16.03
CA ILE A 76 21.82 -7.82 17.47
C ILE A 76 22.17 -9.28 17.79
N LEU A 77 21.56 -10.24 17.09
CA LEU A 77 21.86 -11.67 17.31
C LEU A 77 23.31 -12.00 16.95
N LYS A 78 23.85 -11.43 15.87
CA LYS A 78 25.27 -11.56 15.51
C LYS A 78 26.23 -11.02 16.58
N ALA A 79 25.78 -10.08 17.40
CA ALA A 79 26.56 -9.57 18.54
C ALA A 79 26.49 -10.51 19.76
N GLY A 80 25.83 -11.66 19.65
CA GLY A 80 25.72 -12.65 20.72
C GLY A 80 24.59 -12.37 21.72
N VAL A 81 23.72 -11.40 21.44
CA VAL A 81 22.59 -11.06 22.31
C VAL A 81 21.47 -12.09 22.16
N SER A 82 20.81 -12.42 23.28
CA SER A 82 19.70 -13.38 23.28
C SER A 82 18.49 -12.89 22.47
N VAL A 83 17.67 -13.82 21.97
CA VAL A 83 16.43 -13.50 21.22
C VAL A 83 15.47 -12.61 22.03
N ILE A 84 15.30 -12.90 23.32
CA ILE A 84 14.38 -12.16 24.21
C ILE A 84 14.85 -10.70 24.38
N GLU A 85 16.14 -10.51 24.63
CA GLU A 85 16.73 -9.17 24.80
C GLU A 85 16.76 -8.39 23.46
N ALA A 86 17.00 -9.09 22.35
CA ALA A 86 16.90 -8.52 21.02
C ALA A 86 15.48 -8.00 20.72
N LEU A 87 14.44 -8.79 21.03
CA LEU A 87 13.05 -8.37 20.86
C LEU A 87 12.71 -7.17 21.77
N ASP A 88 13.25 -7.11 22.98
CA ASP A 88 13.07 -5.97 23.88
C ASP A 88 13.62 -4.68 23.27
N MET A 89 14.89 -4.70 22.84
CA MET A 89 15.52 -3.55 22.18
C MET A 89 14.78 -3.13 20.91
N LEU A 90 14.37 -4.08 20.08
CA LEU A 90 13.60 -3.81 18.86
C LEU A 90 12.25 -3.18 19.17
N SER A 91 11.55 -3.63 20.22
CA SER A 91 10.26 -3.06 20.62
C SER A 91 10.37 -1.58 21.02
N GLN A 92 11.49 -1.20 21.65
CA GLN A 92 11.75 0.18 22.08
C GLN A 92 12.21 1.08 20.92
N GLN A 93 12.95 0.54 19.95
CA GLN A 93 13.50 1.30 18.81
C GLN A 93 12.54 1.40 17.62
N THR A 94 11.49 0.59 17.57
CA THR A 94 10.55 0.56 16.44
C THR A 94 9.64 1.79 16.45
N GLU A 95 9.76 2.64 15.43
CA GLU A 95 8.91 3.84 15.27
C GLU A 95 7.42 3.51 15.05
N ASN A 96 7.14 2.41 14.35
CA ASN A 96 5.76 1.97 14.10
C ASN A 96 5.17 1.35 15.37
N LYS A 97 4.34 2.12 16.09
CA LYS A 97 3.71 1.72 17.36
C LYS A 97 3.01 0.35 17.33
N LYS A 98 2.35 0.00 16.22
CA LYS A 98 1.69 -1.31 16.09
C LYS A 98 2.71 -2.44 15.95
N LEU A 99 3.80 -2.19 15.22
CA LEU A 99 4.87 -3.18 15.07
C LEU A 99 5.62 -3.35 16.41
N ALA A 100 5.91 -2.25 17.10
CA ALA A 100 6.50 -2.26 18.43
C ALA A 100 5.67 -3.09 19.42
N ALA A 101 4.34 -2.89 19.45
CA ALA A 101 3.43 -3.68 20.27
C ALA A 101 3.43 -5.17 19.88
N ALA A 102 3.43 -5.50 18.59
CA ALA A 102 3.51 -6.89 18.12
C ALA A 102 4.84 -7.57 18.49
N ILE A 103 5.96 -6.84 18.42
CA ILE A 103 7.27 -7.32 18.85
C ILE A 103 7.28 -7.57 20.36
N MET A 104 6.69 -6.67 21.14
CA MET A 104 6.59 -6.82 22.59
C MET A 104 5.73 -8.03 22.99
N GLU A 105 4.60 -8.27 22.34
CA GLU A 105 3.77 -9.46 22.59
C GLU A 105 4.47 -10.76 22.14
N THR A 106 5.24 -10.68 21.05
CA THR A 106 6.11 -11.78 20.60
C THR A 106 7.15 -12.11 21.67
N LYS A 107 7.84 -11.10 22.22
CA LYS A 107 8.79 -11.26 23.33
C LYS A 107 8.15 -11.99 24.51
N THR A 108 6.99 -11.51 24.98
CA THR A 108 6.26 -12.11 26.10
C THR A 108 5.85 -13.56 25.82
N SER A 109 5.53 -13.91 24.58
CA SER A 109 5.23 -15.29 24.20
C SER A 109 6.48 -16.18 24.20
N VAL A 110 7.61 -15.67 23.73
CA VAL A 110 8.91 -16.39 23.76
C VAL A 110 9.41 -16.57 25.21
N GLU A 111 9.24 -15.57 26.07
CA GLU A 111 9.53 -15.68 27.52
C GLU A 111 8.71 -16.79 28.20
N LYS A 112 7.51 -17.08 27.70
CA LYS A 112 6.65 -18.17 28.17
C LYS A 112 7.04 -19.54 27.58
N GLY A 113 8.10 -19.61 26.78
CA GLY A 113 8.63 -20.84 26.20
C GLY A 113 8.11 -21.20 24.81
N GLU A 114 7.40 -20.31 24.13
CA GLU A 114 7.03 -20.54 22.73
C GLU A 114 8.20 -20.28 21.78
N THR A 115 8.27 -21.05 20.69
CA THR A 115 9.18 -20.77 19.57
C THR A 115 8.87 -19.39 18.98
N LEU A 116 9.89 -18.64 18.57
CA LEU A 116 9.80 -17.30 17.97
C LEU A 116 8.82 -17.27 16.79
N SER A 117 8.89 -18.25 15.89
CA SER A 117 8.01 -18.35 14.72
C SER A 117 6.53 -18.43 15.10
N ASN A 118 6.17 -19.27 16.08
CA ASN A 118 4.79 -19.36 16.59
C ASN A 118 4.35 -18.10 17.32
N ALA A 119 5.23 -17.51 18.14
CA ALA A 119 4.97 -16.24 18.84
C ALA A 119 4.69 -15.10 17.84
N MET A 120 5.46 -15.02 16.76
CA MET A 120 5.24 -14.05 15.68
C MET A 120 3.93 -14.33 14.92
N ARG A 121 3.61 -15.61 14.65
CA ARG A 121 2.39 -16.00 13.91
C ARG A 121 1.11 -15.57 14.63
N LYS A 122 1.12 -15.50 15.97
CA LYS A 122 -0.01 -14.98 16.77
C LYS A 122 -0.32 -13.50 16.55
N GLN A 123 0.62 -12.73 16.01
CA GLN A 123 0.45 -11.30 15.77
C GLN A 123 -0.32 -11.00 14.46
N GLY A 124 -0.97 -12.00 13.88
CA GLY A 124 -1.85 -11.85 12.72
C GLY A 124 -1.12 -11.39 11.47
N GLU A 125 -1.67 -10.38 10.78
CA GLU A 125 -1.12 -9.90 9.51
C GLU A 125 0.13 -8.99 9.65
N MET A 126 0.70 -8.88 10.85
CA MET A 126 1.82 -7.98 11.08
C MET A 126 3.13 -8.49 10.50
N PHE A 127 3.33 -9.80 10.59
CA PHE A 127 4.46 -10.50 9.97
C PHE A 127 3.96 -11.32 8.79
N PRO A 128 4.50 -11.12 7.58
CA PRO A 128 4.08 -11.88 6.42
C PRO A 128 4.51 -13.36 6.53
N GLU A 129 3.72 -14.26 5.94
CA GLU A 129 3.98 -15.71 5.92
C GLU A 129 5.41 -16.08 5.50
N MET A 130 5.98 -15.37 4.54
CA MET A 130 7.37 -15.59 4.10
C MET A 130 8.37 -15.38 5.25
N LEU A 131 8.22 -14.31 6.05
CA LEU A 131 9.07 -14.06 7.21
C LEU A 131 8.87 -15.12 8.29
N LEU A 132 7.62 -15.48 8.58
CA LEU A 132 7.29 -16.50 9.58
C LEU A 132 7.94 -17.85 9.26
N ASN A 133 7.85 -18.30 8.01
CA ASN A 133 8.43 -19.58 7.58
C ASN A 133 9.97 -19.53 7.58
N MET A 134 10.57 -18.40 7.20
CA MET A 134 12.02 -18.22 7.23
C MET A 134 12.57 -18.20 8.67
N VAL A 135 11.84 -17.59 9.60
CA VAL A 135 12.17 -17.64 11.03
C VAL A 135 12.04 -19.07 11.54
N ALA A 136 10.95 -19.79 11.21
CA ALA A 136 10.77 -21.18 11.62
C ALA A 136 11.91 -22.10 11.13
N ALA A 137 12.29 -21.98 9.85
CA ALA A 137 13.41 -22.72 9.28
C ALA A 137 14.75 -22.35 9.94
N GLY A 138 14.95 -21.06 10.24
CA GLY A 138 16.12 -20.56 10.96
C GLY A 138 16.22 -21.06 12.40
N GLU A 139 15.10 -21.08 13.13
CA GLU A 139 15.03 -21.64 14.48
C GLU A 139 15.34 -23.13 14.49
N GLN A 140 14.71 -23.90 13.59
CA GLN A 140 14.88 -25.36 13.55
C GLN A 140 16.31 -25.77 13.17
N SER A 141 16.96 -25.00 12.30
CA SER A 141 18.33 -25.26 11.83
C SER A 141 19.41 -24.58 12.67
N GLY A 142 19.04 -23.77 13.67
CA GLY A 142 19.98 -22.95 14.44
C GLY A 142 20.70 -21.88 13.61
N SER A 143 20.09 -21.43 12.51
CA SER A 143 20.66 -20.44 11.58
C SER A 143 19.81 -19.17 11.45
N LEU A 144 19.20 -18.73 12.56
CA LEU A 144 18.27 -17.61 12.60
C LEU A 144 18.87 -16.30 12.05
N GLU A 145 20.15 -16.05 12.31
CA GLU A 145 20.89 -14.89 11.77
C GLU A 145 20.92 -14.91 10.24
N LYS A 146 21.19 -16.08 9.66
CA LYS A 146 21.21 -16.26 8.19
C LYS A 146 19.81 -16.00 7.62
N SER A 147 18.77 -16.55 8.24
CA SER A 147 17.37 -16.33 7.81
C SER A 147 16.97 -14.85 7.88
N LEU A 148 17.24 -14.17 9.00
CA LEU A 148 16.94 -12.75 9.17
C LEU A 148 17.74 -11.87 8.21
N SER A 149 19.02 -12.20 7.97
CA SER A 149 19.86 -11.50 7.00
C SER A 149 19.29 -11.61 5.58
N ARG A 150 18.84 -12.80 5.16
CA ARG A 150 18.19 -13.00 3.85
C ARG A 150 16.88 -12.21 3.75
N MET A 151 16.06 -12.22 4.79
CA MET A 151 14.81 -11.45 4.82
C MET A 151 15.03 -9.94 4.82
N ALA A 152 16.09 -9.45 5.47
CA ALA A 152 16.46 -8.04 5.43
C ALA A 152 16.79 -7.59 4.00
N VAL A 153 17.59 -8.37 3.26
CA VAL A 153 17.93 -8.11 1.85
C VAL A 153 16.69 -8.20 0.96
N HIS A 154 15.84 -9.22 1.16
CA HIS A 154 14.59 -9.38 0.42
C HIS A 154 13.70 -8.14 0.54
N PHE A 155 13.38 -7.73 1.77
CA PHE A 155 12.52 -6.57 1.99
C PHE A 155 13.19 -5.25 1.58
N GLU A 156 14.51 -5.15 1.64
CA GLU A 156 15.23 -3.98 1.13
C GLU A 156 15.06 -3.84 -0.39
N LYS A 157 15.32 -4.92 -1.14
CA LYS A 157 15.13 -4.94 -2.60
C LYS A 157 13.67 -4.66 -2.95
N GLU A 158 12.71 -5.28 -2.26
CA GLU A 158 11.28 -5.02 -2.47
C GLU A 158 10.89 -3.56 -2.18
N ASN A 159 11.41 -2.98 -1.09
CA ASN A 159 11.15 -1.58 -0.74
C ASN A 159 11.79 -0.62 -1.76
N LYS A 160 12.98 -0.93 -2.29
CA LYS A 160 13.62 -0.16 -3.37
C LYS A 160 12.74 -0.15 -4.62
N LEU A 161 12.27 -1.31 -5.07
CA LEU A 161 11.39 -1.41 -6.24
C LEU A 161 10.07 -0.65 -6.02
N LYS A 162 9.41 -0.84 -4.87
CA LYS A 162 8.20 -0.07 -4.52
C LYS A 162 8.45 1.43 -4.48
N GLY A 163 9.63 1.83 -3.97
CA GLY A 163 10.07 3.22 -3.91
C GLY A 163 10.26 3.83 -5.30
N LEU A 164 10.87 3.11 -6.23
CA LEU A 164 11.04 3.55 -7.62
C LEU A 164 9.69 3.81 -8.30
N VAL A 165 8.77 2.84 -8.24
CA VAL A 165 7.42 2.99 -8.81
C VAL A 165 6.68 4.16 -8.17
N LYS A 166 6.77 4.32 -6.84
CA LYS A 166 6.11 5.44 -6.13
C LYS A 166 6.68 6.80 -6.54
N LYS A 167 8.01 6.91 -6.68
CA LYS A 167 8.69 8.15 -7.09
C LYS A 167 8.32 8.55 -8.51
N ALA A 168 8.31 7.59 -9.44
CA ALA A 168 7.89 7.79 -10.83
C ALA A 168 6.47 8.39 -10.94
N MET A 169 5.55 7.95 -10.07
CA MET A 169 4.17 8.44 -10.07
C MET A 169 3.99 9.80 -9.38
N MET A 170 4.97 10.29 -8.63
CA MET A 170 4.82 11.51 -7.83
C MET A 170 4.71 12.76 -8.71
N TYR A 171 5.55 12.87 -9.75
CA TYR A 171 5.57 14.03 -10.63
C TYR A 171 4.25 14.23 -11.40
N PRO A 172 3.69 13.22 -12.10
CA PRO A 172 2.38 13.36 -12.76
C PRO A 172 1.26 13.78 -11.81
N VAL A 173 1.24 13.21 -10.60
CA VAL A 173 0.21 13.52 -9.60
C VAL A 173 0.29 14.99 -9.16
N VAL A 174 1.50 15.50 -8.88
CA VAL A 174 1.68 16.91 -8.48
C VAL A 174 1.23 17.86 -9.59
N LEU A 175 1.61 17.61 -10.85
CA LEU A 175 1.20 18.45 -11.97
C LEU A 175 -0.32 18.46 -12.18
N ILE A 176 -0.96 17.30 -12.10
CA ILE A 176 -2.42 17.20 -12.23
C ILE A 176 -3.11 17.98 -11.10
N ILE A 177 -2.61 17.88 -9.86
CA ILE A 177 -3.15 18.66 -8.73
C ILE A 177 -3.02 20.17 -8.99
N VAL A 178 -1.84 20.64 -9.42
CA VAL A 178 -1.63 22.07 -9.72
C VAL A 178 -2.56 22.54 -10.84
N ALA A 179 -2.73 21.74 -11.89
CA ALA A 179 -3.61 22.07 -13.00
C ALA A 179 -5.08 22.16 -12.59
N ILE A 180 -5.54 21.25 -11.73
CA ILE A 180 -6.90 21.28 -11.16
C ILE A 180 -7.08 22.54 -10.31
N VAL A 181 -6.09 22.89 -9.48
CA VAL A 181 -6.15 24.11 -8.65
C VAL A 181 -6.24 25.36 -9.51
N VAL A 182 -5.38 25.48 -10.54
CA VAL A 182 -5.41 26.62 -11.47
C VAL A 182 -6.76 26.70 -12.19
N MET A 183 -7.27 25.56 -12.65
CA MET A 183 -8.59 25.49 -13.30
C MET A 183 -9.71 25.98 -12.37
N ILE A 184 -9.73 25.54 -11.11
CA ILE A 184 -10.75 25.97 -10.13
C ILE A 184 -10.64 27.48 -9.87
N VAL A 185 -9.44 28.02 -9.68
CA VAL A 185 -9.24 29.47 -9.45
C VAL A 185 -9.74 30.29 -10.65
N MET A 186 -9.46 29.84 -11.87
CA MET A 186 -9.91 30.53 -13.08
C MET A 186 -11.44 30.50 -13.21
N LEU A 187 -12.07 29.35 -12.97
CA LEU A 187 -13.52 29.19 -13.08
C LEU A 187 -14.30 29.92 -11.98
N VAL A 188 -13.83 29.89 -10.74
CA VAL A 188 -14.53 30.47 -9.58
C VAL A 188 -14.19 31.95 -9.37
N GLY A 189 -12.96 32.36 -9.69
CA GLY A 189 -12.47 33.71 -9.41
C GLY A 189 -12.53 34.63 -10.63
N VAL A 190 -12.03 34.19 -11.78
CA VAL A 190 -11.78 35.08 -12.92
C VAL A 190 -13.01 35.20 -13.84
N LEU A 191 -13.62 34.08 -14.21
CA LEU A 191 -14.78 34.10 -15.13
C LEU A 191 -15.99 34.89 -14.62
N PRO A 192 -16.38 34.82 -13.32
CA PRO A 192 -17.53 35.59 -12.83
C PRO A 192 -17.34 37.10 -12.95
N GLY A 193 -16.11 37.61 -12.80
CA GLY A 193 -15.84 39.04 -12.99
C GLY A 193 -16.10 39.51 -14.43
N PHE A 194 -15.85 38.64 -15.42
CA PHE A 194 -16.25 38.94 -16.81
C PHE A 194 -17.77 38.92 -16.98
N MET A 195 -18.49 38.06 -16.27
CA MET A 195 -19.95 38.01 -16.35
C MET A 195 -20.59 39.31 -15.86
N GLU A 196 -20.14 39.81 -14.70
CA GLU A 196 -20.59 41.10 -14.15
C GLU A 196 -20.32 42.25 -15.13
N THR A 197 -19.15 42.26 -15.77
CA THR A 197 -18.79 43.29 -16.76
C THR A 197 -19.68 43.26 -18.01
N PHE A 198 -20.06 42.06 -18.49
CA PHE A 198 -20.94 41.92 -19.65
C PHE A 198 -22.39 42.32 -19.33
N GLU A 199 -22.87 41.98 -18.14
CA GLU A 199 -24.19 42.40 -17.65
C GLU A 199 -24.28 43.92 -17.50
N ASP A 200 -23.25 44.57 -16.95
CA ASP A 200 -23.20 46.04 -16.81
C ASP A 200 -23.18 46.78 -18.15
N MET A 201 -22.63 46.15 -19.19
CA MET A 201 -22.53 46.70 -20.54
C MET A 201 -23.73 46.33 -21.45
N ASP A 202 -24.70 45.57 -20.94
CA ASP A 202 -25.86 45.04 -21.67
C ASP A 202 -25.44 44.29 -22.96
N MET A 203 -24.32 43.55 -22.85
CA MET A 203 -23.71 42.81 -23.96
C MET A 203 -23.87 41.30 -23.76
N ASP A 204 -24.14 40.59 -24.87
CA ASP A 204 -24.19 39.13 -24.85
C ASP A 204 -22.80 38.52 -24.69
N MET A 205 -22.66 37.64 -23.71
CA MET A 205 -21.42 36.89 -23.52
C MET A 205 -21.25 35.81 -24.61
N PRO A 206 -20.02 35.54 -25.08
CA PRO A 206 -19.77 34.45 -26.02
C PRO A 206 -20.29 33.10 -25.55
N THR A 207 -20.89 32.36 -26.48
CA THR A 207 -21.50 31.04 -26.22
C THR A 207 -20.52 30.02 -25.66
N TYR A 208 -19.24 30.07 -26.05
CA TYR A 208 -18.19 29.20 -25.50
C TYR A 208 -17.98 29.46 -24.01
N THR A 209 -17.88 30.72 -23.59
CA THR A 209 -17.67 31.10 -22.18
C THR A 209 -18.90 30.80 -21.35
N LEU A 210 -20.10 31.04 -21.88
CA LEU A 210 -21.36 30.63 -21.23
C LEU A 210 -21.44 29.11 -21.03
N ALA A 211 -20.99 28.30 -22.00
CA ALA A 211 -20.96 26.85 -21.86
C ALA A 211 -19.96 26.39 -20.77
N VAL A 212 -18.79 27.02 -20.71
CA VAL A 212 -17.76 26.73 -19.68
C VAL A 212 -18.26 27.15 -18.29
N MET A 213 -18.89 28.33 -18.17
CA MET A 213 -19.49 28.78 -16.91
C MET A 213 -20.66 27.91 -16.49
N GLY A 214 -21.58 27.56 -17.39
CA GLY A 214 -22.68 26.65 -17.08
C GLY A 214 -22.21 25.27 -16.60
N PHE A 215 -21.12 24.76 -17.17
CA PHE A 215 -20.48 23.53 -16.66
C PHE A 215 -19.83 23.75 -15.29
N SER A 216 -19.16 24.88 -15.08
CA SER A 216 -18.58 25.26 -13.79
C SER A 216 -19.64 25.39 -12.70
N ASP A 217 -20.72 26.12 -12.96
CA ASP A 217 -21.84 26.31 -12.03
C ASP A 217 -22.54 25.00 -11.73
N PHE A 218 -22.68 24.12 -12.73
CA PHE A 218 -23.15 22.75 -12.49
C PHE A 218 -22.22 22.00 -11.53
N LEU A 219 -20.90 22.06 -11.74
CA LEU A 219 -19.92 21.42 -10.86
C LEU A 219 -19.92 22.01 -9.44
N ILE A 220 -20.00 23.33 -9.30
CA ILE A 220 -19.99 24.04 -8.02
C ILE A 220 -21.32 23.84 -7.28
N ALA A 221 -22.46 23.92 -7.95
CA ALA A 221 -23.77 23.70 -7.33
C ALA A 221 -23.98 22.23 -6.93
N ASN A 222 -23.46 21.29 -7.72
CA ASN A 222 -23.64 19.85 -7.52
C ASN A 222 -22.39 19.13 -7.00
N TRP A 223 -21.41 19.85 -6.43
CA TRP A 223 -20.15 19.23 -6.00
C TRP A 223 -20.37 18.13 -4.94
N ILE A 224 -21.32 18.32 -4.01
CA ILE A 224 -21.65 17.33 -2.98
C ILE A 224 -22.20 16.04 -3.59
N PRO A 225 -23.28 16.03 -4.40
CA PRO A 225 -23.76 14.80 -5.03
C PRO A 225 -22.75 14.20 -6.00
N ILE A 226 -21.97 15.00 -6.72
CA ILE A 226 -20.88 14.50 -7.59
C ILE A 226 -19.84 13.74 -6.76
N VAL A 227 -19.37 14.32 -5.65
CA VAL A 227 -18.41 13.66 -4.75
C VAL A 227 -19.01 12.37 -4.16
N ILE A 228 -20.30 12.36 -3.80
CA ILE A 228 -20.98 11.16 -3.31
C ILE A 228 -21.06 10.08 -4.40
N VAL A 229 -21.40 10.43 -5.63
CA VAL A 229 -21.44 9.49 -6.77
C VAL A 229 -20.05 8.94 -7.06
N ILE A 230 -19.03 9.79 -7.12
CA ILE A 230 -17.64 9.36 -7.31
C ILE A 230 -17.21 8.45 -6.16
N ALA A 231 -17.47 8.82 -4.91
CA ALA A 231 -17.18 7.98 -3.75
C ALA A 231 -17.92 6.64 -3.83
N GLY A 232 -19.19 6.64 -4.24
CA GLY A 232 -19.99 5.44 -4.47
C GLY A 232 -19.41 4.54 -5.56
N ILE A 233 -18.98 5.10 -6.69
CA ILE A 233 -18.29 4.37 -7.77
C ILE A 233 -16.97 3.80 -7.25
N VAL A 234 -16.15 4.59 -6.56
CA VAL A 234 -14.85 4.14 -6.02
C VAL A 234 -15.05 3.02 -5.00
N ILE A 235 -16.02 3.15 -4.10
CA ILE A 235 -16.37 2.11 -3.13
C ILE A 235 -16.92 0.87 -3.84
N GLY A 236 -17.83 1.04 -4.80
CA GLY A 236 -18.40 -0.05 -5.60
C GLY A 236 -17.34 -0.83 -6.38
N VAL A 237 -16.41 -0.12 -7.04
CA VAL A 237 -15.25 -0.70 -7.72
C VAL A 237 -14.33 -1.39 -6.73
N LYS A 238 -14.10 -0.82 -5.54
CA LYS A 238 -13.26 -1.44 -4.49
C LYS A 238 -13.89 -2.72 -3.94
N ILE A 239 -15.21 -2.74 -3.73
CA ILE A 239 -15.96 -3.92 -3.32
C ILE A 239 -15.90 -4.98 -4.42
N TYR A 240 -16.21 -4.61 -5.67
CA TYR A 240 -16.15 -5.51 -6.81
C TYR A 240 -14.74 -6.09 -7.02
N ALA A 241 -13.70 -5.25 -6.94
CA ALA A 241 -12.30 -5.66 -7.00
C ALA A 241 -11.88 -6.59 -5.85
N GLY A 242 -12.62 -6.59 -4.73
CA GLY A 242 -12.43 -7.53 -3.64
C GLY A 242 -13.03 -8.92 -3.91
N THR A 243 -13.99 -9.02 -4.82
CA THR A 243 -14.63 -10.31 -5.19
C THR A 243 -13.67 -11.20 -5.99
N PRO A 244 -13.82 -12.54 -5.95
CA PRO A 244 -12.99 -13.45 -6.74
C PRO A 244 -12.99 -13.14 -8.25
N MET A 245 -14.16 -12.79 -8.79
CA MET A 245 -14.32 -12.42 -10.20
C MET A 245 -13.62 -11.09 -10.51
N GLY A 246 -13.85 -10.06 -9.70
CA GLY A 246 -13.23 -8.75 -9.90
C GLY A 246 -11.71 -8.82 -9.80
N LYS A 247 -11.15 -9.57 -8.84
CA LYS A 247 -9.70 -9.81 -8.74
C LYS A 247 -9.14 -10.34 -10.07
N ARG A 248 -9.80 -11.31 -10.70
CA ARG A 248 -9.36 -11.89 -11.98
C ARG A 248 -9.45 -10.89 -13.13
N VAL A 249 -10.57 -10.19 -13.26
CA VAL A 249 -10.79 -9.18 -14.31
C VAL A 249 -9.75 -8.07 -14.20
N PHE A 250 -9.60 -7.45 -13.02
CA PHE A 250 -8.60 -6.41 -12.81
C PHE A 250 -7.17 -6.95 -12.91
N GLY A 251 -6.93 -8.19 -12.49
CA GLY A 251 -5.65 -8.86 -12.64
C GLY A 251 -5.23 -8.97 -14.10
N GLN A 252 -6.12 -9.43 -14.98
CA GLN A 252 -5.88 -9.54 -16.42
C GLN A 252 -5.76 -8.17 -17.09
N LEU A 253 -6.62 -7.22 -16.73
CA LEU A 253 -6.59 -5.87 -17.30
C LEU A 253 -5.26 -5.15 -16.99
N LYS A 254 -4.73 -5.33 -15.78
CA LYS A 254 -3.42 -4.81 -15.38
C LYS A 254 -2.27 -5.38 -16.21
N LEU A 255 -2.37 -6.62 -16.67
CA LEU A 255 -1.34 -7.26 -17.50
C LEU A 255 -1.41 -6.84 -18.98
N LYS A 256 -2.61 -6.50 -19.47
CA LYS A 256 -2.82 -6.08 -20.87
C LYS A 256 -2.72 -4.56 -21.09
N ALA A 257 -2.63 -3.77 -20.03
CA ALA A 257 -2.51 -2.31 -20.14
C ALA A 257 -1.23 -1.92 -20.92
N PRO A 258 -1.30 -1.05 -21.94
CA PRO A 258 -0.19 -0.78 -22.86
C PRO A 258 1.05 -0.20 -22.16
N ILE A 259 0.86 0.59 -21.10
CA ILE A 259 1.95 1.21 -20.33
C ILE A 259 2.30 0.36 -19.09
N PHE A 260 1.29 -0.06 -18.33
CA PHE A 260 1.50 -0.75 -17.04
C PHE A 260 1.67 -2.27 -17.15
N GLY A 261 1.27 -2.88 -18.26
CA GLY A 261 1.28 -4.33 -18.46
C GLY A 261 2.68 -4.92 -18.37
N LYS A 262 3.62 -4.36 -19.15
CA LYS A 262 5.04 -4.77 -19.12
C LYS A 262 5.65 -4.61 -17.73
N LEU A 263 5.37 -3.49 -17.05
CA LEU A 263 5.84 -3.25 -15.69
C LEU A 263 5.29 -4.29 -14.70
N ASN A 264 4.00 -4.60 -14.78
CA ASN A 264 3.36 -5.60 -13.92
C ASN A 264 3.94 -7.00 -14.14
N THR A 265 4.13 -7.41 -15.40
CA THR A 265 4.77 -8.70 -15.73
C THR A 265 6.20 -8.76 -15.19
N LYS A 266 7.03 -7.75 -15.48
CA LYS A 266 8.42 -7.71 -14.98
C LYS A 266 8.49 -7.70 -13.45
N THR A 267 7.58 -6.98 -12.79
CA THR A 267 7.49 -6.97 -11.32
C THR A 267 7.07 -8.32 -10.76
N ALA A 268 6.12 -9.01 -11.39
CA ALA A 268 5.73 -10.36 -11.00
C ALA A 268 6.88 -11.37 -11.17
N CYS A 269 7.62 -11.27 -12.28
CA CYS A 269 8.82 -12.05 -12.56
C CYS A 269 9.92 -11.85 -11.50
N SER A 270 10.26 -10.59 -11.19
CA SER A 270 11.24 -10.25 -10.14
C SER A 270 10.82 -10.82 -8.78
N ARG A 271 9.55 -10.63 -8.38
CA ARG A 271 9.02 -11.18 -7.12
C ARG A 271 9.05 -12.71 -7.09
N PHE A 272 8.60 -13.36 -8.16
CA PHE A 272 8.63 -14.81 -8.29
C PHE A 272 10.06 -15.34 -8.06
N ALA A 273 11.01 -14.83 -8.85
CA ALA A 273 12.38 -15.30 -8.83
C ALA A 273 13.06 -15.01 -7.49
N ARG A 274 12.91 -13.80 -6.95
CA ARG A 274 13.49 -13.41 -5.66
C ARG A 274 12.92 -14.23 -4.50
N THR A 275 11.60 -14.39 -4.45
CA THR A 275 10.95 -15.13 -3.36
C THR A 275 11.31 -16.60 -3.42
N MET A 276 11.25 -17.22 -4.61
CA MET A 276 11.66 -18.62 -4.78
C MET A 276 13.13 -18.82 -4.43
N SER A 277 14.04 -18.00 -4.96
CA SER A 277 15.48 -18.07 -4.62
C SER A 277 15.68 -17.95 -3.11
N THR A 278 15.07 -16.95 -2.45
CA THR A 278 15.22 -16.75 -1.00
C THR A 278 14.75 -17.95 -0.17
N LEU A 279 13.64 -18.60 -0.56
CA LEU A 279 13.08 -19.74 0.15
C LEU A 279 13.89 -21.02 -0.09
N LEU A 280 14.30 -21.28 -1.34
CA LEU A 280 15.18 -22.40 -1.68
C LEU A 280 16.52 -22.28 -0.96
N ALA A 281 17.05 -21.06 -0.86
CA ALA A 281 18.27 -20.72 -0.16
C ALA A 281 18.22 -20.93 1.37
N ALA A 282 17.02 -21.10 1.91
CA ALA A 282 16.75 -21.47 3.29
C ALA A 282 16.52 -22.99 3.45
N GLY A 283 16.70 -23.77 2.39
CA GLY A 283 16.56 -25.23 2.39
C GLY A 283 15.13 -25.72 2.21
N MET A 284 14.18 -24.85 1.84
CA MET A 284 12.80 -25.27 1.60
C MET A 284 12.67 -26.04 0.29
N SER A 285 11.73 -26.98 0.22
CA SER A 285 11.45 -27.70 -1.02
C SER A 285 10.82 -26.78 -2.07
N VAL A 286 10.95 -27.12 -3.36
CA VAL A 286 10.33 -26.36 -4.47
C VAL A 286 8.82 -26.23 -4.29
N VAL A 287 8.15 -27.30 -3.82
CA VAL A 287 6.69 -27.31 -3.61
C VAL A 287 6.28 -26.33 -2.50
N GLU A 288 7.02 -26.29 -1.39
CA GLU A 288 6.76 -25.33 -0.30
C GLU A 288 7.07 -23.90 -0.73
N ALA A 289 8.16 -23.70 -1.45
CA ALA A 289 8.55 -22.40 -1.99
C ALA A 289 7.46 -21.84 -2.95
N LEU A 290 6.89 -22.68 -3.81
CA LEU A 290 5.77 -22.30 -4.69
C LEU A 290 4.51 -21.93 -3.92
N SER A 291 4.17 -22.69 -2.88
CA SER A 291 3.01 -22.43 -2.01
C SER A 291 3.09 -21.05 -1.35
N ILE A 292 4.29 -20.66 -0.88
CA ILE A 292 4.51 -19.34 -0.29
C ILE A 292 4.54 -18.27 -1.39
N THR A 293 5.25 -18.52 -2.49
CA THR A 293 5.41 -17.54 -3.58
C THR A 293 4.08 -17.17 -4.23
N SER A 294 3.19 -18.15 -4.44
CA SER A 294 1.84 -17.91 -4.99
C SER A 294 1.05 -16.89 -4.18
N LYS A 295 1.17 -16.93 -2.84
CA LYS A 295 0.48 -16.00 -1.92
C LYS A 295 1.10 -14.61 -1.88
N VAL A 296 2.35 -14.44 -2.32
CA VAL A 296 3.11 -13.17 -2.21
C VAL A 296 3.20 -12.42 -3.54
N ILE A 297 3.07 -13.10 -4.69
CA ILE A 297 3.26 -12.50 -6.03
C ILE A 297 2.28 -11.35 -6.32
N GLY A 298 1.09 -11.38 -5.69
CA GLY A 298 0.18 -10.25 -5.55
C GLY A 298 -0.78 -10.00 -6.72
N ASN A 299 -0.59 -10.64 -7.87
CA ASN A 299 -1.57 -10.66 -8.96
C ASN A 299 -2.23 -12.05 -9.01
N VAL A 300 -3.57 -12.08 -8.96
CA VAL A 300 -4.34 -13.33 -8.89
C VAL A 300 -4.11 -14.26 -10.08
N VAL A 301 -3.79 -13.72 -11.27
CA VAL A 301 -3.50 -14.55 -12.45
C VAL A 301 -2.21 -15.35 -12.24
N TYR A 302 -1.19 -14.73 -11.65
CA TYR A 302 0.04 -15.41 -11.27
C TYR A 302 -0.16 -16.34 -10.07
N GLU A 303 -0.97 -15.94 -9.09
CA GLU A 303 -1.33 -16.78 -7.94
C GLU A 303 -2.01 -18.07 -8.37
N ASP A 304 -3.09 -17.99 -9.16
CA ASP A 304 -3.82 -19.15 -9.69
C ASP A 304 -2.88 -20.05 -10.53
N THR A 305 -2.01 -19.45 -11.35
CA THR A 305 -1.04 -20.19 -12.18
C THR A 305 0.03 -20.90 -11.34
N LEU A 306 0.53 -20.26 -10.29
CA LEU A 306 1.54 -20.85 -9.41
C LEU A 306 0.95 -21.94 -8.51
N ALA A 307 -0.33 -21.82 -8.12
CA ALA A 307 -1.05 -22.87 -7.41
C ALA A 307 -1.21 -24.13 -8.27
N ASP A 308 -1.66 -23.98 -9.53
CA ASP A 308 -1.72 -25.09 -10.50
C ASP A 308 -0.31 -25.68 -10.80
N THR A 309 0.69 -24.81 -10.91
CA THR A 309 2.09 -25.24 -11.07
C THR A 309 2.56 -26.08 -9.88
N GLN A 310 2.23 -25.67 -8.65
CA GLN A 310 2.56 -26.41 -7.43
C GLN A 310 1.95 -27.82 -7.45
N GLU A 311 0.69 -27.97 -7.84
CA GLU A 311 0.03 -29.28 -7.93
C GLU A 311 0.73 -30.20 -8.96
N LYS A 312 1.11 -29.66 -10.12
CA LYS A 312 1.82 -30.40 -11.17
C LYS A 312 3.22 -30.83 -10.74
N VAL A 313 3.96 -29.97 -10.04
CA VAL A 313 5.28 -30.29 -9.50
C VAL A 313 5.19 -31.32 -8.38
N LYS A 314 4.16 -31.21 -7.52
CA LYS A 314 3.87 -32.25 -6.52
C LYS A 314 3.56 -33.61 -7.16
N GLY A 315 2.98 -33.61 -8.35
CA GLY A 315 2.77 -34.80 -9.19
C GLY A 315 4.02 -35.31 -9.93
N GLY A 316 5.20 -34.72 -9.69
CA GLY A 316 6.48 -35.16 -10.26
C GLY A 316 6.85 -34.51 -11.60
N GLN A 317 6.11 -33.51 -12.08
CA GLN A 317 6.53 -32.77 -13.27
C GLN A 317 7.67 -31.79 -12.93
N PRO A 318 8.65 -31.60 -13.83
CA PRO A 318 9.64 -30.54 -13.67
C PRO A 318 8.93 -29.17 -13.73
N LEU A 319 9.27 -28.25 -12.83
CA LEU A 319 8.76 -26.89 -12.67
C LEU A 319 8.81 -26.09 -13.96
N SER A 320 9.84 -26.25 -14.78
CA SER A 320 9.96 -25.57 -16.07
C SER A 320 8.79 -25.86 -17.02
N ARG A 321 8.18 -27.05 -16.96
CA ARG A 321 7.08 -27.47 -17.86
C ARG A 321 5.73 -26.76 -17.61
N PRO A 322 5.17 -26.72 -16.40
CA PRO A 322 3.95 -25.96 -16.12
C PRO A 322 4.17 -24.45 -16.29
N LEU A 323 5.35 -23.92 -15.94
CA LEU A 323 5.67 -22.50 -16.20
C LEU A 323 5.63 -22.19 -17.70
N ARG A 324 6.20 -23.06 -18.56
CA ARG A 324 6.14 -22.92 -20.02
C ARG A 324 4.70 -22.95 -20.55
N THR A 325 3.92 -23.92 -20.09
CA THR A 325 2.56 -24.17 -20.61
C THR A 325 1.58 -23.07 -20.19
N SER A 326 1.84 -22.39 -19.06
CA SER A 326 1.02 -21.26 -18.60
C SER A 326 1.02 -20.06 -19.56
N GLY A 327 2.09 -19.85 -20.34
CA GLY A 327 2.23 -18.72 -21.26
C GLY A 327 2.33 -17.33 -20.63
N ILE A 328 2.29 -17.21 -19.28
CA ILE A 328 2.35 -15.90 -18.59
C ILE A 328 3.76 -15.50 -18.17
N PHE A 329 4.67 -16.47 -18.10
CA PHE A 329 6.07 -16.24 -17.75
C PHE A 329 6.90 -16.07 -19.03
N PRO A 330 7.82 -15.08 -19.09
CA PRO A 330 8.72 -14.93 -20.23
C PRO A 330 9.63 -16.15 -20.39
N PRO A 331 10.11 -16.43 -21.63
CA PRO A 331 10.95 -17.59 -21.91
C PRO A 331 12.21 -17.69 -21.04
N MET A 332 12.81 -16.55 -20.69
CA MET A 332 14.03 -16.50 -19.88
C MET A 332 13.84 -17.19 -18.53
N ILE A 333 12.73 -16.93 -17.81
CA ILE A 333 12.44 -17.61 -16.53
C ILE A 333 12.34 -19.11 -16.74
N VAL A 334 11.59 -19.52 -17.75
CA VAL A 334 11.36 -20.93 -18.05
C VAL A 334 12.68 -21.66 -18.36
N HIS A 335 13.58 -21.01 -19.10
CA HIS A 335 14.89 -21.56 -19.44
C HIS A 335 15.82 -21.66 -18.23
N MET A 336 15.92 -20.59 -17.44
CA MET A 336 16.78 -20.58 -16.24
C MET A 336 16.31 -21.56 -15.19
N VAL A 337 14.99 -21.72 -15.02
CA VAL A 337 14.41 -22.77 -14.18
C VAL A 337 14.80 -24.14 -14.73
N GLY A 338 14.63 -24.39 -16.04
CA GLY A 338 15.00 -25.68 -16.64
C GLY A 338 16.47 -26.03 -16.43
N ILE A 339 17.38 -25.08 -16.65
CA ILE A 339 18.82 -25.25 -16.40
C ILE A 339 19.07 -25.52 -14.91
N GLY A 340 18.42 -24.78 -14.01
CA GLY A 340 18.52 -24.99 -12.56
C GLY A 340 18.01 -26.36 -12.10
N GLU A 341 16.98 -26.90 -12.75
CA GLU A 341 16.48 -28.25 -12.47
C GLU A 341 17.45 -29.34 -12.94
N GLU A 342 18.00 -29.20 -14.15
CA GLU A 342 18.95 -30.17 -14.73
C GLU A 342 20.30 -30.17 -13.99
N THR A 343 20.77 -29.00 -13.57
CA THR A 343 22.06 -28.83 -12.85
C THR A 343 21.93 -28.96 -11.34
N GLY A 344 20.71 -29.02 -10.80
CA GLY A 344 20.45 -29.00 -9.37
C GLY A 344 20.70 -27.64 -8.69
N ASN A 345 20.91 -26.57 -9.46
CA ASN A 345 21.27 -25.25 -8.96
C ASN A 345 20.16 -24.20 -9.16
N LEU A 346 18.94 -24.55 -8.77
CA LEU A 346 17.76 -23.69 -8.97
C LEU A 346 17.82 -22.38 -8.15
N GLU A 347 18.43 -22.40 -6.96
CA GLU A 347 18.62 -21.20 -6.11
C GLU A 347 19.39 -20.11 -6.85
N GLU A 348 20.58 -20.43 -7.37
CA GLU A 348 21.46 -19.47 -8.04
C GLU A 348 20.85 -18.98 -9.35
N MET A 349 20.26 -19.89 -10.14
CA MET A 349 19.61 -19.51 -11.40
C MET A 349 18.46 -18.54 -11.16
N LEU A 350 17.65 -18.75 -10.12
CA LEU A 350 16.57 -17.83 -9.76
C LEU A 350 17.08 -16.51 -9.15
N ASP A 351 18.21 -16.51 -8.45
CA ASP A 351 18.80 -15.26 -7.95
C ASP A 351 19.28 -14.37 -9.09
N ASN A 352 19.94 -14.96 -10.09
CA ASN A 352 20.35 -14.28 -11.32
C ASN A 352 19.15 -13.74 -12.11
N VAL A 353 18.09 -14.54 -12.23
CA VAL A 353 16.82 -14.11 -12.85
C VAL A 353 16.22 -12.94 -12.08
N ALA A 354 16.27 -12.98 -10.75
CA ALA A 354 15.73 -11.92 -9.91
C ALA A 354 16.49 -10.60 -10.09
N ASP A 355 17.83 -10.64 -10.10
CA ASP A 355 18.64 -9.44 -10.36
C ASP A 355 18.38 -8.86 -11.75
N TYR A 356 18.30 -9.70 -12.79
CA TYR A 356 17.93 -9.26 -14.13
C TYR A 356 16.55 -8.59 -14.18
N TYR A 357 15.53 -9.20 -13.57
CA TYR A 357 14.19 -8.61 -13.58
C TYR A 357 14.07 -7.37 -12.68
N ASP A 358 14.88 -7.23 -11.63
CA ASP A 358 14.95 -6.01 -10.82
C ASP A 358 15.44 -4.82 -11.67
N GLU A 359 16.43 -5.07 -12.54
CA GLU A 359 16.91 -4.08 -13.53
C GLU A 359 15.84 -3.79 -14.58
N GLU A 360 15.21 -4.81 -15.15
CA GLU A 360 14.13 -4.64 -16.13
C GLU A 360 12.92 -3.87 -15.58
N VAL A 361 12.60 -4.04 -14.28
CA VAL A 361 11.57 -3.26 -13.57
C VAL A 361 12.00 -1.81 -13.44
N THR A 362 13.26 -1.56 -13.13
CA THR A 362 13.81 -0.19 -13.05
C THR A 362 13.70 0.49 -14.41
N MET A 363 14.17 -0.14 -15.48
CA MET A 363 14.08 0.37 -16.85
C MET A 363 12.62 0.58 -17.30
N ALA A 364 11.72 -0.36 -16.99
CA ALA A 364 10.31 -0.23 -17.33
C ALA A 364 9.64 0.94 -16.58
N THR A 365 10.07 1.20 -15.33
CA THR A 365 9.58 2.33 -14.54
C THR A 365 10.05 3.66 -15.15
N GLU A 366 11.30 3.74 -15.59
CA GLU A 366 11.84 4.92 -16.28
C GLU A 366 11.13 5.17 -17.61
N GLN A 367 10.98 4.15 -18.45
CA GLN A 367 10.25 4.24 -19.72
C GLN A 367 8.79 4.66 -19.50
N MET A 368 8.12 4.09 -18.50
CA MET A 368 6.77 4.48 -18.13
C MET A 368 6.72 5.97 -17.74
N THR A 369 7.68 6.44 -16.95
CA THR A 369 7.75 7.85 -16.53
C THR A 369 7.96 8.78 -17.73
N ALA A 370 8.88 8.44 -18.62
CA ALA A 370 9.15 9.19 -19.85
C ALA A 370 7.95 9.25 -20.80
N LEU A 371 7.11 8.21 -20.83
CA LEU A 371 5.86 8.21 -21.62
C LEU A 371 4.73 9.02 -20.96
N LEU A 372 4.69 9.07 -19.63
CA LEU A 372 3.70 9.85 -18.89
C LEU A 372 3.92 11.36 -19.07
N GLU A 373 5.17 11.81 -19.24
CA GLU A 373 5.48 13.24 -19.39
C GLU A 373 4.81 13.88 -20.62
N PRO A 374 4.95 13.37 -21.86
CA PRO A 374 4.21 13.89 -23.02
C PRO A 374 2.69 13.85 -22.84
N LEU A 375 2.16 12.79 -22.23
CA LEU A 375 0.72 12.68 -21.98
C LEU A 375 0.22 13.77 -21.03
N VAL A 376 0.98 14.04 -19.96
CA VAL A 376 0.68 15.12 -19.03
C VAL A 376 0.79 16.48 -19.74
N ILE A 377 1.83 16.70 -20.55
CA ILE A 377 1.99 17.96 -21.30
C ILE A 377 0.81 18.19 -22.25
N VAL A 378 0.41 17.19 -23.03
CA VAL A 378 -0.74 17.29 -23.94
C VAL A 378 -2.03 17.56 -23.15
N PHE A 379 -2.23 16.85 -22.05
CA PHE A 379 -3.37 17.07 -21.17
C PHE A 379 -3.41 18.50 -20.59
N LEU A 380 -2.27 19.01 -20.13
CA LEU A 380 -2.14 20.38 -19.64
C LEU A 380 -2.36 21.40 -20.76
N ALA A 381 -1.83 21.17 -21.95
CA ALA A 381 -2.04 22.04 -23.09
C ALA A 381 -3.54 22.16 -23.44
N VAL A 382 -4.27 21.04 -23.43
CA VAL A 382 -5.73 21.05 -23.64
C VAL A 382 -6.44 21.88 -22.57
N ILE A 383 -6.08 21.70 -21.29
CA ILE A 383 -6.65 22.49 -20.18
C ILE A 383 -6.35 23.98 -20.35
N VAL A 384 -5.08 24.33 -20.60
CA VAL A 384 -4.63 25.72 -20.72
C VAL A 384 -5.29 26.40 -21.92
N VAL A 385 -5.36 25.73 -23.07
CA VAL A 385 -6.05 26.27 -24.25
C VAL A 385 -7.53 26.48 -23.98
N ALA A 386 -8.20 25.54 -23.30
CA ALA A 386 -9.60 25.71 -22.92
C ALA A 386 -9.81 26.91 -21.98
N ILE A 387 -8.93 27.10 -20.99
CA ILE A 387 -8.95 28.25 -20.08
C ILE A 387 -8.71 29.56 -20.84
N ILE A 388 -7.68 29.61 -21.70
CA ILE A 388 -7.37 30.80 -22.49
C ILE A 388 -8.53 31.14 -23.40
N ALA A 389 -9.12 30.16 -24.09
CA ALA A 389 -10.29 30.39 -24.94
C ALA A 389 -11.47 30.95 -24.14
N ALA A 390 -11.71 30.44 -22.93
CA ALA A 390 -12.80 30.89 -22.07
C ALA A 390 -12.64 32.35 -21.61
N VAL A 391 -11.40 32.81 -21.44
CA VAL A 391 -11.07 34.20 -21.03
C VAL A 391 -10.92 35.14 -22.22
N TYR A 392 -10.33 34.67 -23.32
CA TYR A 392 -10.05 35.49 -24.49
C TYR A 392 -11.30 35.80 -25.30
N ALA A 393 -12.24 34.84 -25.40
CA ALA A 393 -13.50 35.06 -26.09
C ALA A 393 -14.26 36.30 -25.55
N PRO A 394 -14.53 36.46 -24.24
CA PRO A 394 -15.22 37.63 -23.72
C PRO A 394 -14.39 38.90 -23.91
N MET A 395 -13.07 38.83 -23.74
CA MET A 395 -12.18 39.97 -23.96
C MET A 395 -12.27 40.53 -25.39
N MET A 396 -12.31 39.66 -26.40
CA MET A 396 -12.47 40.07 -27.80
C MET A 396 -13.83 40.69 -28.09
N THR A 397 -14.90 40.14 -27.50
CA THR A 397 -16.24 40.69 -27.66
C THR A 397 -16.35 42.08 -27.03
N LEU A 398 -15.78 42.29 -25.85
CA LEU A 398 -15.68 43.62 -25.23
C LEU A 398 -14.91 44.59 -26.13
N TYR A 399 -13.75 44.19 -26.67
CA TYR A 399 -12.97 45.05 -27.55
C TYR A 399 -13.73 45.44 -28.83
N ASN A 400 -14.44 44.50 -29.45
CA ASN A 400 -15.22 44.76 -30.65
C ASN A 400 -16.51 45.54 -30.38
N GLY A 401 -17.08 45.45 -29.17
CA GLY A 401 -18.30 46.18 -28.79
C GLY A 401 -18.06 47.64 -28.41
N ILE A 402 -16.82 48.02 -28.10
CA ILE A 402 -16.41 49.41 -27.78
C ILE A 402 -15.95 50.16 -29.07
N GLY A 403 -16.01 49.51 -30.24
CA GLY A 403 -15.57 50.04 -31.54
C GLY A 403 -16.69 50.49 -32.46
#